data_AF-A0A964Y727-F1
#
_entry.id   AF-A0A964Y727-F1
#
_cell.length_a   1.000
_cell.length_b   1.000
_cell.length_c   1.000
_cell.angle_alpha   90.00
_cell.angle_beta   90.00
_cell.angle_gamma   90.00
#
_symmetry.space_group_name_H-M   'P 1'
#
loop_
_entity.id
_entity.type
_entity.pdbx_description
1 polymer ?
#
loop_
_entity_poly.entity_id
_entity_poly.type
_entity_poly.pdbx_seq_one_letter_code
_entity_poly.pdbx_strand_id
1 'polypeptide(L)'
;ACLKTRAKLGGWQLVESLLLGEKVTFERLDDSLDPLSVMAQIRFKVQKILKWKGGSDEGYLAEKTKYLAIYGSINPLFFFDLCEFLFELEFSMKNGFHGGLFYLDLIQVKLESLRKRHTPILQRR
;
A
#
# COMPACT_ATOMS: atom_id res chain seq x y z
N ALA A 1 -21.66 -19.89 -19.60
CA ALA A 1 -20.74 -20.80 -18.91
C ALA A 1 -19.70 -19.98 -18.15
N CYS A 2 -19.44 -20.36 -16.89
CA CYS A 2 -18.59 -19.70 -15.89
C CYS A 2 -19.04 -18.28 -15.46
N LEU A 3 -20.06 -18.23 -14.59
CA LEU A 3 -20.16 -17.16 -13.59
C LEU A 3 -18.91 -17.27 -12.71
N LYS A 4 -17.84 -16.52 -13.01
CA LYS A 4 -16.72 -16.37 -12.08
C LYS A 4 -17.31 -15.73 -10.82
N THR A 5 -17.45 -16.54 -9.78
CA THR A 5 -17.68 -16.06 -8.42
C THR A 5 -16.66 -14.94 -8.16
N ARG A 6 -17.16 -13.73 -7.93
CA ARG A 6 -16.33 -12.55 -7.66
C ARG A 6 -15.67 -12.77 -6.29
N ALA A 7 -14.40 -13.13 -6.29
CA ALA A 7 -13.66 -13.39 -5.05
C ALA A 7 -13.50 -12.07 -4.26
N LYS A 8 -13.89 -12.10 -2.99
CA LYS A 8 -13.52 -11.06 -2.00
C LYS A 8 -12.00 -11.09 -1.82
N LEU A 9 -11.37 -9.91 -1.78
CA LEU A 9 -9.93 -9.83 -1.55
C LEU A 9 -9.64 -9.98 -0.04
N GLY A 10 -8.70 -10.85 0.30
CA GLY A 10 -8.15 -10.89 1.66
C GLY A 10 -7.28 -9.66 1.95
N GLY A 11 -7.09 -9.32 3.23
CA GLY A 11 -6.31 -8.14 3.64
C GLY A 11 -4.91 -8.07 3.02
N TRP A 12 -4.23 -9.21 2.90
CA TRP A 12 -2.92 -9.27 2.26
C TRP A 12 -2.96 -8.92 0.77
N GLN A 13 -3.93 -9.45 0.03
CA GLN A 13 -4.08 -9.20 -1.41
C GLN A 13 -4.46 -7.74 -1.70
N LEU A 14 -5.25 -7.15 -0.80
CA LEU A 14 -5.58 -5.73 -0.83
C LEU A 14 -4.32 -4.87 -0.70
N VAL A 15 -3.49 -5.15 0.31
CA VAL A 15 -2.23 -4.43 0.53
C VAL A 15 -1.29 -4.58 -0.65
N GLU A 16 -1.20 -5.78 -1.24
CA GLU A 16 -0.43 -5.97 -2.46
C GLU A 16 -0.98 -5.10 -3.59
N SER A 17 -2.28 -5.16 -3.88
CA SER A 17 -2.91 -4.40 -4.97
C SER A 17 -2.65 -2.89 -4.82
N LEU A 18 -2.83 -2.34 -3.62
CA LEU A 18 -2.57 -0.93 -3.30
C LEU A 18 -1.10 -0.54 -3.52
N LEU A 19 -0.16 -1.38 -3.07
CA LEU A 19 1.27 -1.12 -3.23
C LEU A 19 1.76 -1.40 -4.66
N LEU A 20 1.06 -2.19 -5.45
CA LEU A 20 1.34 -2.31 -6.88
C LEU A 20 0.73 -1.14 -7.67
N GLY A 21 -0.20 -0.40 -7.08
CA GLY A 21 -0.90 0.73 -7.73
C GLY A 21 -2.04 0.26 -8.62
N GLU A 22 -2.52 -0.95 -8.37
CA GLU A 22 -3.75 -1.43 -8.96
C GLU A 22 -4.91 -0.65 -8.35
N LYS A 23 -5.86 -0.25 -9.21
CA LYS A 23 -7.06 0.43 -8.75
C LYS A 23 -7.92 -0.58 -7.99
N VAL A 24 -8.02 -0.40 -6.67
CA VAL A 24 -8.87 -1.25 -5.84
C VAL A 24 -10.24 -0.60 -5.73
N THR A 25 -11.29 -1.38 -6.00
CA THR A 25 -12.67 -1.02 -5.63
C THR A 25 -12.99 -1.66 -4.28
N PHE A 26 -13.17 -0.85 -3.25
CA PHE A 26 -13.36 -1.31 -1.87
C PHE A 26 -14.72 -1.98 -1.62
N GLU A 27 -15.64 -1.95 -2.59
CA GLU A 27 -16.83 -2.82 -2.65
C GLU A 27 -16.50 -4.33 -2.67
N ARG A 28 -15.21 -4.70 -2.87
CA ARG A 28 -14.72 -6.09 -2.93
C ARG A 28 -13.98 -6.56 -1.68
N LEU A 29 -14.00 -5.77 -0.62
CA LEU A 29 -13.41 -6.16 0.66
C LEU A 29 -14.26 -7.21 1.34
N ASP A 30 -13.60 -8.08 2.09
CA ASP A 30 -14.32 -8.84 3.08
C ASP A 30 -14.75 -7.91 4.22
N ASP A 31 -16.04 -7.91 4.55
CA ASP A 31 -16.65 -7.07 5.59
C ASP A 31 -16.05 -7.35 7.00
N SER A 32 -15.29 -8.43 7.13
CA SER A 32 -14.51 -8.82 8.31
C SER A 32 -13.19 -8.05 8.47
N LEU A 33 -12.75 -7.29 7.46
CA LEU A 33 -11.47 -6.60 7.49
C LEU A 33 -11.53 -5.35 8.36
N ASP A 34 -10.90 -5.44 9.53
CA ASP A 34 -10.60 -4.29 10.37
C ASP A 34 -9.63 -3.31 9.66
N PRO A 35 -10.02 -2.04 9.43
CA PRO A 35 -9.17 -1.09 8.72
C PRO A 35 -7.84 -0.81 9.43
N LEU A 36 -7.79 -0.88 10.76
CA LEU A 36 -6.53 -0.74 11.51
C LEU A 36 -5.57 -1.89 11.19
N SER A 37 -6.10 -3.12 11.10
CA SER A 37 -5.34 -4.30 10.68
C SER A 37 -4.80 -4.18 9.25
N VAL A 38 -5.58 -3.62 8.33
CA VAL A 38 -5.10 -3.33 6.96
C VAL A 38 -3.96 -2.32 6.98
N MET A 39 -4.09 -1.23 7.74
CA MET A 39 -3.04 -0.22 7.85
C MET A 39 -1.74 -0.77 8.46
N ALA A 40 -1.86 -1.61 9.48
CA ALA A 40 -0.72 -2.31 10.06
C ALA A 40 0.01 -3.18 9.02
N GLN A 41 -0.75 -3.89 8.17
CA GLN A 41 -0.18 -4.69 7.08
C GLN A 41 0.52 -3.83 6.02
N ILE A 42 -0.05 -2.68 5.63
CA ILE A 42 0.59 -1.74 4.70
C ILE A 42 1.92 -1.26 5.28
N ARG A 43 1.92 -0.83 6.56
CA ARG A 43 3.13 -0.34 7.25
C ARG A 43 4.21 -1.40 7.31
N PHE A 44 3.84 -2.63 7.72
CA PHE A 44 4.76 -3.75 7.76
C PHE A 44 5.42 -3.99 6.40
N LYS A 45 4.62 -3.98 5.32
CA LYS A 45 5.13 -4.18 3.96
C LYS A 45 6.05 -3.05 3.51
N VAL A 46 5.69 -1.79 3.77
CA VAL A 46 6.51 -0.60 3.48
C VAL A 46 7.86 -0.67 4.18
N GLN A 47 7.88 -1.01 5.48
CA GLN A 47 9.11 -1.19 6.24
C GLN A 47 9.98 -2.30 5.67
N LYS A 48 9.38 -3.40 5.21
CA LYS A 48 10.08 -4.51 4.55
C LYS A 48 10.75 -4.05 3.24
N ILE A 49 10.03 -3.27 2.42
CA ILE A 49 10.57 -2.69 1.17
C ILE A 49 11.75 -1.76 1.46
N LEU A 50 11.65 -0.92 2.51
CA LEU A 50 12.74 -0.05 2.94
C LEU A 50 13.99 -0.85 3.35
N LYS A 51 13.83 -1.92 4.14
CA LYS A 51 14.93 -2.81 4.51
C LYS A 51 15.58 -3.47 3.30
N TRP A 52 14.79 -3.88 2.30
CA TRP A 52 15.32 -4.42 1.05
C TRP A 52 16.10 -3.38 0.25
N LYS A 53 15.63 -2.12 0.17
CA LYS A 53 16.37 -1.03 -0.49
C LYS A 53 17.68 -0.69 0.23
N GLY A 54 17.69 -0.77 1.56
CA GLY A 54 18.88 -0.56 2.39
C GLY A 54 19.86 -1.74 2.39
N GLY A 55 19.56 -2.85 1.72
CA GLY A 55 20.41 -4.04 1.71
C GLY A 55 20.47 -4.79 3.04
N SER A 56 19.61 -4.45 4.01
CA SER A 56 19.64 -4.98 5.38
C SER A 56 18.70 -6.18 5.59
N ASP A 57 18.09 -6.71 4.53
CA ASP A 57 17.20 -7.87 4.56
C ASP A 57 17.38 -8.74 3.30
N GLU A 58 17.73 -10.01 3.51
CA GLU A 58 17.91 -11.06 2.50
C GLU A 58 16.61 -11.80 2.17
N GLY A 59 15.46 -11.33 2.67
CA GLY A 59 14.15 -11.98 2.53
C GLY A 59 13.77 -12.47 1.12
N TYR A 60 12.71 -13.28 1.07
CA TYR A 60 12.25 -14.07 -0.08
C TYR A 60 12.48 -13.39 -1.45
N LEU A 61 13.41 -13.94 -2.24
CA LEU A 61 13.95 -13.31 -3.45
C LEU A 61 12.87 -12.91 -4.47
N ALA A 62 11.83 -13.73 -4.64
CA ALA A 62 10.74 -13.47 -5.58
C ALA A 62 9.91 -12.24 -5.17
N GLU A 63 9.58 -12.12 -3.88
CA GLU A 63 8.81 -10.99 -3.34
C GLU A 63 9.64 -9.71 -3.39
N LYS A 64 10.91 -9.81 -2.96
CA LYS A 64 11.88 -8.71 -3.01
C LYS A 64 12.03 -8.16 -4.44
N THR A 65 12.18 -9.03 -5.43
CA THR A 65 12.31 -8.64 -6.85
C THR A 65 11.07 -7.89 -7.35
N LYS A 66 9.86 -8.37 -7.02
CA LYS A 66 8.59 -7.73 -7.41
C LYS A 66 8.50 -6.29 -6.91
N TYR A 67 8.81 -6.05 -5.64
CA TYR A 67 8.71 -4.72 -5.05
C TYR A 67 9.87 -3.80 -5.45
N LEU A 68 11.09 -4.33 -5.58
CA LEU A 68 12.23 -3.53 -6.05
C LEU A 68 12.08 -3.11 -7.52
N ALA A 69 11.36 -3.87 -8.36
CA ALA A 69 11.06 -3.43 -9.73
C ALA A 69 10.21 -2.14 -9.77
N ILE A 70 9.30 -1.97 -8.80
CA ILE A 70 8.37 -0.82 -8.74
C ILE A 70 8.97 0.33 -7.95
N TYR A 71 9.55 0.00 -6.80
CA TYR A 71 10.04 0.99 -5.85
C TYR A 71 11.54 1.22 -5.90
N GLY A 72 12.29 0.44 -6.67
CA GLY A 72 13.75 0.56 -6.78
C GLY A 72 14.17 1.96 -7.23
N SER A 73 13.47 2.53 -8.20
CA SER A 73 13.70 3.88 -8.73
C SER A 73 12.96 5.01 -7.99
N ILE A 74 12.03 4.68 -7.08
CA ILE A 74 11.28 5.68 -6.31
C ILE A 74 12.18 6.27 -5.22
N ASN A 75 12.13 7.60 -5.05
CA ASN A 75 12.89 8.30 -4.02
C ASN A 75 12.57 7.74 -2.62
N PRO A 76 13.56 7.41 -1.76
CA PRO A 76 13.31 6.93 -0.40
C PRO A 76 12.36 7.81 0.44
N LEU A 77 12.32 9.12 0.20
CA LEU A 77 11.38 10.06 0.82
C LEU A 77 9.91 9.65 0.64
N PHE A 78 9.56 9.00 -0.47
CA PHE A 78 8.22 8.44 -0.70
C PHE A 78 7.73 7.59 0.48
N PHE A 79 8.62 6.77 1.03
CA PHE A 79 8.24 5.85 2.11
C PHE A 79 8.12 6.56 3.45
N PHE A 80 8.91 7.61 3.68
CA PHE A 80 8.76 8.47 4.85
C PHE A 80 7.42 9.19 4.82
N ASP A 81 7.09 9.87 3.73
CA ASP A 81 5.81 10.56 3.53
C ASP A 81 4.61 9.59 3.64
N LEU A 82 4.76 8.37 3.14
CA LEU A 82 3.74 7.32 3.26
C LEU A 82 3.59 6.85 4.71
N CYS A 83 4.69 6.67 5.44
CA CYS A 83 4.64 6.25 6.84
C CYS A 83 4.04 7.32 7.75
N GLU A 84 4.40 8.59 7.54
CA GLU A 84 3.83 9.73 8.25
C GLU A 84 2.31 9.80 8.04
N PHE A 85 1.86 9.74 6.78
CA PHE A 85 0.43 9.72 6.47
C PHE A 85 -0.31 8.53 7.12
N LEU A 86 0.27 7.33 7.07
CA LEU A 86 -0.32 6.15 7.71
C LEU A 86 -0.36 6.28 9.24
N PHE A 87 0.54 7.05 9.86
CA PHE A 87 0.52 7.31 11.28
C PHE A 87 -0.58 8.31 11.65
N GLU A 88 -0.69 9.43 10.93
CA GLU A 88 -1.74 10.43 11.12
C GLU A 88 -3.14 9.84 10.97
N LEU A 89 -3.31 8.98 9.96
CA LEU A 89 -4.58 8.32 9.68
C LEU A 89 -4.93 7.31 10.78
N GLU A 90 -3.96 6.52 11.26
CA GLU A 90 -4.16 5.59 12.37
C GLU A 90 -4.47 6.33 13.67
N PHE A 91 -3.76 7.43 13.94
CA PHE A 91 -4.01 8.29 15.10
C PHE A 91 -5.43 8.86 15.05
N SER A 92 -5.87 9.37 13.90
CA SER A 92 -7.22 9.90 13.71
C SER A 92 -8.29 8.83 13.96
N MET A 93 -8.07 7.62 13.47
CA MET A 93 -8.97 6.49 13.68
C MET A 93 -9.08 6.08 15.15
N LYS A 94 -7.96 6.05 15.87
CA LYS A 94 -7.93 5.73 17.31
C LYS A 94 -8.61 6.81 18.17
N ASN A 95 -8.65 8.05 17.69
CA ASN A 95 -9.26 9.19 18.38
C ASN A 95 -10.72 9.46 17.94
N GLY A 96 -11.42 8.45 17.43
CA GLY A 96 -12.87 8.50 17.24
C GLY A 96 -13.34 8.93 15.85
N PHE A 97 -12.43 9.09 14.89
CA PHE A 97 -12.85 9.17 13.49
C PHE A 97 -13.17 7.75 13.00
N HIS A 98 -14.41 7.51 12.57
CA HIS A 98 -14.90 6.20 12.10
C HIS A 98 -15.47 6.28 10.66
N GLY A 99 -14.70 6.81 9.73
CA GLY A 99 -14.97 6.85 8.29
C GLY A 99 -15.04 5.49 7.56
N GLY A 100 -15.03 4.34 8.25
CA GLY A 100 -15.22 3.03 7.61
C GLY A 100 -14.24 2.75 6.47
N LEU A 101 -14.74 2.54 5.24
CA LEU A 101 -13.91 2.28 4.05
C LEU A 101 -13.24 3.53 3.47
N PHE A 102 -13.65 4.73 3.90
CA PHE A 102 -13.12 6.02 3.42
C PHE A 102 -11.59 6.14 3.57
N TYR A 103 -11.02 5.49 4.58
CA TYR A 103 -9.57 5.45 4.81
C TYR A 103 -8.80 4.79 3.69
N LEU A 104 -9.37 3.75 3.09
CA LEU A 104 -8.71 3.01 2.03
C LEU A 104 -8.72 3.81 0.73
N ASP A 105 -9.81 4.55 0.47
CA ASP A 105 -9.85 5.55 -0.61
C ASP A 105 -8.78 6.63 -0.40
N LEU A 106 -8.67 7.18 0.81
CA LEU A 106 -7.64 8.16 1.15
C LEU A 106 -6.22 7.60 0.96
N ILE A 107 -5.97 6.36 1.36
CA ILE A 107 -4.68 5.68 1.17
C ILE A 107 -4.38 5.53 -0.33
N GLN A 108 -5.35 5.09 -1.14
CA GLN A 108 -5.15 4.92 -2.58
C GLN A 108 -4.82 6.26 -3.25
N VAL A 109 -5.59 7.32 -2.95
CA VAL A 109 -5.33 8.67 -3.47
C VAL A 109 -3.97 9.19 -3.03
N LYS A 110 -3.60 9.00 -1.75
CA LYS A 110 -2.28 9.43 -1.25
C LYS A 110 -1.15 8.67 -1.93
N LEU A 111 -1.28 7.36 -2.11
CA LEU A 111 -0.29 6.53 -2.80
C LEU A 111 -0.09 6.99 -4.25
N GLU A 112 -1.17 7.25 -4.99
CA GLU A 112 -1.08 7.79 -6.35
C GLU A 112 -0.41 9.17 -6.39
N SER A 113 -0.77 10.06 -5.46
CA SER A 113 -0.18 11.39 -5.34
C SER A 113 1.31 11.33 -5.03
N LEU A 114 1.71 10.50 -4.06
CA LEU A 114 3.11 10.34 -3.66
C LEU A 114 3.92 9.71 -4.80
N ARG A 115 3.37 8.73 -5.52
CA ARG A 115 4.05 8.18 -6.71
C ARG A 115 4.31 9.29 -7.73
N LYS A 116 3.30 10.06 -8.13
CA LYS A 116 3.48 11.17 -9.09
C LYS A 116 4.54 12.18 -8.65
N ARG A 117 4.62 12.48 -7.35
CA ARG A 117 5.58 13.43 -6.77
C ARG A 117 7.02 12.87 -6.70
N HIS A 118 7.17 11.57 -6.44
CA HIS A 118 8.46 10.94 -6.12
C HIS A 118 8.95 9.93 -7.16
N THR A 119 8.21 9.71 -8.25
CA THR A 119 8.76 9.11 -9.47
C THR A 119 9.67 10.16 -10.10
N PRO A 120 10.98 9.88 -10.28
CA PRO A 120 11.81 10.77 -11.06
C PRO A 120 11.17 10.96 -12.43
N ILE A 121 11.14 12.20 -12.97
CA ILE A 121 10.63 12.54 -14.30
C ILE A 121 11.55 11.89 -15.35
N LEU A 122 11.56 10.57 -15.42
CA LEU A 122 12.24 9.75 -16.41
C LEU A 122 11.18 9.20 -17.36
N GLN A 123 10.39 10.13 -17.90
CA GLN A 123 9.62 9.99 -19.15
C GLN A 123 9.93 11.15 -20.11
N ARG A 124 11.14 11.70 -20.05
CA ARG A 124 11.72 12.47 -21.15
C ARG A 124 12.95 11.74 -21.65
N ARG A 125 12.72 10.63 -22.35
CA ARG A 125 13.56 10.31 -23.50
C ARG A 125 13.01 11.11 -24.68
#